data_AF-A0A0F9S0T7-F1
#
_entry.id   AF-A0A0F9S0T7-F1
#
_cell.length_a   1.000
_cell.length_b   1.000
_cell.length_c   1.000
_cell.angle_alpha   90.00
_cell.angle_beta   90.00
_cell.angle_gamma   90.00
#
_symmetry.space_group_name_H-M   'P 1'
#
loop_
_entity.id
_entity.type
_entity.pdbx_description
1 polymer ?
#
loop_
_entity_poly.entity_id
_entity_poly.type
_entity_poly.pdbx_seq_one_letter_code
_entity_poly.pdbx_strand_id
1 'polypeptide(L)'
;MGIGGDFDHELKIGSDTQQFRLIRDENGAVMYNIRNIIPQYRDPLTFTQATWIGGHGSFARRAPDTYFEGQSIDTTQEGRVFLGPLINTVGEIGDSGNLDSAVVQFVWFEAQSKWLCATASKIYLYTTGWTAATTAVAGVTHMAEFKGIMYAAVGTSTLYYYSTDGDTWTQTDLTDGYAERFLVTPNPDGTAENLWKFKQPNELSRTTDGRLAASSGVQWESPTFVGDTSHNITNIFLQANKLMVGREDNLFQVDSNGGVHPFRDDLKINQSTNNYKYVAEWQTSVYHSEARGMAEITSYNSYDVMGPLTRIDDIGKVGDIVGMAGDKDWVYVAVDEGTNTIIYKGREVLNTQGGLQWQWCPWVFLGTNACATIAIAQHSTTDFRLWFGYGTTTAYVIITDNPTSDSAARFTTSGFLRMSYDYGTDANWDKLWQSAVLEVVGGASGETVQIKYRKDTDTSATSIIAAAVTNGIFESNFAAELTSNKIQFEIHLASNTNTATPEVRYFQAKGVEKPTTVRIHEATYAIDDSPSEDAEVLRDLLRTGRTSTTLIRFANLNFEEYTSGTAGTNYVNCVMEPGFPQEVEIVHLDGREPEQAIRVNLREVSFS
;
A
#
# COMPACT_ATOMS: atom_id res chain seq x y z
N MET A 1 50.52 -16.94 39.69
CA MET A 1 49.73 -16.86 38.44
C MET A 1 50.09 -15.54 37.81
N GLY A 2 50.78 -15.58 36.66
CA GLY A 2 51.27 -14.36 36.00
C GLY A 2 50.10 -13.63 35.35
N ILE A 3 49.90 -12.36 35.74
CA ILE A 3 49.01 -11.43 35.05
C ILE A 3 49.81 -10.95 33.83
N GLY A 4 49.67 -11.68 32.72
CA GLY A 4 50.31 -11.37 31.45
C GLY A 4 49.24 -11.04 30.41
N GLY A 5 49.05 -9.75 30.19
CA GLY A 5 48.23 -9.18 29.13
C GLY A 5 48.23 -7.66 29.30
N ASP A 6 48.76 -6.92 28.31
CA ASP A 6 48.80 -5.45 28.33
C ASP A 6 47.40 -4.80 28.16
N PHE A 7 46.37 -5.61 27.94
CA PHE A 7 45.00 -5.21 27.63
C PHE A 7 43.99 -5.83 28.60
N ASP A 8 42.92 -5.09 28.89
CA ASP A 8 41.88 -5.47 29.84
C ASP A 8 40.62 -6.00 29.15
N HIS A 9 40.23 -5.41 28.01
CA HIS A 9 39.02 -5.78 27.26
C HIS A 9 39.34 -6.07 25.80
N GLU A 10 38.50 -6.88 25.15
CA GLU A 10 38.51 -7.09 23.70
C GLU A 10 37.12 -6.81 23.14
N LEU A 11 37.05 -5.98 22.09
CA LEU A 11 35.81 -5.67 21.38
C LEU A 11 35.90 -6.13 19.93
N LYS A 12 34.81 -6.71 19.43
CA LYS A 12 34.63 -6.99 18.01
C LYS A 12 33.40 -6.28 17.45
N ILE A 13 33.60 -5.49 16.40
CA ILE A 13 32.57 -4.74 15.70
C ILE A 13 32.68 -5.08 14.21
N GLY A 14 31.67 -5.74 13.65
CA GLY A 14 31.76 -6.29 12.30
C GLY A 14 32.91 -7.30 12.14
N SER A 15 33.84 -7.02 11.22
CA SER A 15 35.05 -7.83 11.00
C SER A 15 36.20 -7.51 11.94
N ASP A 16 36.14 -6.35 12.60
CA ASP A 16 37.30 -5.74 13.24
C ASP A 16 37.31 -6.08 14.73
N THR A 17 38.43 -6.64 15.20
CA THR A 17 38.67 -6.96 16.61
C THR A 17 39.80 -6.08 17.11
N GLN A 18 39.60 -5.45 18.28
CA GLN A 18 40.63 -4.66 18.95
C GLN A 18 40.65 -4.96 20.45
N GLN A 19 41.83 -4.81 21.04
CA GLN A 19 42.07 -4.97 22.47
C GLN A 19 42.33 -3.61 23.10
N PHE A 20 41.82 -3.41 24.31
CA PHE A 20 41.75 -2.11 24.96
C PHE A 20 42.28 -2.19 26.38
N ARG A 21 43.04 -1.18 26.77
CA ARG A 21 43.51 -0.98 28.13
C ARG A 21 42.60 0.01 28.87
N LEU A 22 42.25 -0.30 30.11
CA LEU A 22 41.47 0.57 30.97
C LEU A 22 42.36 1.61 31.66
N ILE A 23 41.87 2.84 31.77
CA ILE A 23 42.45 3.86 32.66
C ILE A 23 42.38 3.36 34.10
N ARG A 24 43.38 3.72 34.92
CA ARG A 24 43.42 3.41 36.35
C ARG A 24 43.27 4.70 37.17
N ASP A 25 42.51 4.63 38.25
CA ASP A 25 42.34 5.73 39.19
C ASP A 25 43.59 5.97 40.05
N GLU A 26 43.52 6.95 40.95
CA GLU A 26 44.62 7.33 41.86
C GLU A 26 45.09 6.19 42.78
N ASN A 27 44.22 5.21 43.05
CA ASN A 27 44.51 4.04 43.87
C ASN A 27 44.96 2.84 43.01
N GLY A 28 45.09 3.02 41.69
CA GLY A 28 45.44 1.96 40.75
C GLY A 28 44.28 1.03 40.38
N ALA A 29 43.05 1.33 40.80
CA ALA A 29 41.85 0.57 40.45
C ALA A 29 41.43 0.90 39.02
N VAL A 30 41.00 -0.12 38.27
CA VAL A 30 40.55 0.07 36.88
C VAL A 30 39.25 0.89 36.83
N MET A 31 39.17 1.85 35.91
CA MET A 31 37.96 2.64 35.64
C MET A 31 36.95 1.84 34.82
N TYR A 32 36.45 0.78 35.44
CA TYR A 32 35.42 -0.09 34.89
C TYR A 32 34.38 -0.39 35.94
N ASN A 33 33.12 -0.16 35.59
CA ASN A 33 31.99 -0.41 36.47
C ASN A 33 30.90 -1.16 35.71
N ILE A 34 30.24 -2.06 36.43
CA ILE A 34 29.09 -2.79 35.95
C ILE A 34 27.87 -2.30 36.71
N ARG A 35 26.87 -1.80 35.97
CA ARG A 35 25.59 -1.40 36.55
C ARG A 35 24.47 -2.29 36.00
N ASN A 36 23.69 -2.85 36.90
CA ASN A 36 22.45 -3.52 36.54
C ASN A 36 21.33 -2.49 36.60
N ILE A 37 20.64 -2.27 35.49
CA ILE A 37 19.48 -1.40 35.41
C ILE A 37 18.25 -2.22 35.06
N ILE A 38 17.10 -1.84 35.61
CA ILE A 38 15.82 -2.33 35.10
C ILE A 38 15.46 -1.37 33.96
N PRO A 39 15.47 -1.82 32.70
CA PRO A 39 15.06 -0.96 31.61
C PRO A 39 13.61 -0.52 31.77
N GLN A 40 13.22 0.58 31.13
CA GLN A 40 11.81 0.89 30.97
C GLN A 40 11.29 0.01 29.83
N TYR A 41 10.53 -1.04 30.15
CA TYR A 41 9.92 -1.95 29.17
C TYR A 41 8.40 -1.77 29.11
N ARG A 42 7.79 -2.19 28.00
CA ARG A 42 6.34 -2.32 27.86
C ARG A 42 5.88 -3.54 28.68
N ASP A 43 5.48 -3.32 29.93
CA ASP A 43 4.97 -4.38 30.84
C ASP A 43 3.46 -4.27 31.05
N PRO A 44 2.66 -5.31 30.72
CA PRO A 44 3.04 -6.51 29.97
C PRO A 44 3.29 -6.20 28.48
N LEU A 45 4.14 -7.01 27.82
CA LEU A 45 4.35 -6.90 26.37
C LEU A 45 3.05 -7.33 25.69
N THR A 46 2.33 -6.35 25.15
CA THR A 46 1.03 -6.58 24.51
C THR A 46 0.99 -5.96 23.14
N PHE A 47 0.69 -6.78 22.13
CA PHE A 47 0.29 -6.29 20.82
C PHE A 47 -1.23 -6.35 20.76
N THR A 48 -1.91 -5.23 20.52
CA THR A 48 -3.39 -5.18 20.54
C THR A 48 -3.92 -4.53 19.27
N GLN A 49 -4.90 -5.18 18.65
CA GLN A 49 -5.65 -4.67 17.51
C GLN A 49 -7.15 -4.74 17.83
N ALA A 50 -7.75 -3.58 18.07
CA ALA A 50 -9.17 -3.43 18.44
C ALA A 50 -10.01 -2.71 17.37
N THR A 51 -9.35 -2.15 16.36
CA THR A 51 -9.98 -1.45 15.24
C THR A 51 -9.25 -1.84 13.97
N TRP A 52 -9.99 -1.89 12.86
CA TRP A 52 -9.52 -2.38 11.56
C TRP A 52 -9.69 -1.32 10.47
N ILE A 53 -10.03 -0.09 10.87
CA ILE A 53 -10.36 0.99 9.94
C ILE A 53 -9.10 1.48 9.22
N GLY A 54 -7.93 1.46 9.85
CA GLY A 54 -6.68 1.88 9.24
C GLY A 54 -6.03 0.76 8.42
N GLY A 55 -5.60 1.05 7.19
CA GLY A 55 -4.96 0.09 6.31
C GLY A 55 -3.81 0.67 5.49
N HIS A 56 -3.56 0.05 4.33
CA HIS A 56 -2.63 0.47 3.29
C HIS A 56 -2.70 2.00 3.02
N GLY A 57 -1.58 2.72 3.01
CA GLY A 57 -1.57 4.15 2.66
C GLY A 57 -2.26 5.10 3.65
N SER A 58 -2.85 4.61 4.75
CA SER A 58 -3.50 5.39 5.80
C SER A 58 -2.53 6.10 6.76
N PHE A 59 -1.24 6.20 6.41
CA PHE A 59 -0.16 6.34 7.37
C PHE A 59 0.07 7.77 7.87
N ALA A 60 -0.33 8.02 9.13
CA ALA A 60 0.45 8.83 10.06
C ALA A 60 1.23 7.85 10.96
N ARG A 61 2.56 8.03 11.04
CA ARG A 61 3.59 7.09 11.53
C ARG A 61 3.45 6.54 12.97
N ARG A 62 2.30 6.73 13.64
CA ARG A 62 2.05 6.42 15.05
C ARG A 62 0.65 5.86 15.35
N ALA A 63 -0.15 5.50 14.34
CA ALA A 63 -1.53 5.07 14.53
C ALA A 63 -1.60 3.55 14.88
N PRO A 64 -2.09 3.17 16.08
CA PRO A 64 -2.11 1.78 16.56
C PRO A 64 -3.16 0.89 15.87
N ASP A 65 -3.92 1.43 14.93
CA ASP A 65 -5.07 0.83 14.26
C ASP A 65 -4.81 0.50 12.79
N THR A 66 -3.54 0.27 12.44
CA THR A 66 -3.10 0.08 11.05
C THR A 66 -2.69 -1.36 10.76
N TYR A 67 -3.12 -1.86 9.61
CA TYR A 67 -2.58 -3.09 9.03
C TYR A 67 -1.83 -2.80 7.74
N PHE A 68 -0.93 -3.71 7.41
CA PHE A 68 0.13 -3.50 6.43
C PHE A 68 -0.09 -4.35 5.19
N GLU A 69 -0.82 -5.45 5.21
CA GLU A 69 -1.15 -6.16 3.97
C GLU A 69 -2.46 -6.90 4.13
N GLY A 70 -3.08 -7.27 3.02
CA GLY A 70 -4.19 -8.19 3.03
C GLY A 70 -4.61 -8.57 1.63
N GLN A 71 -5.52 -9.53 1.57
CA GLN A 71 -6.18 -9.92 0.34
C GLN A 71 -7.57 -10.46 0.66
N SER A 72 -8.55 -10.08 -0.16
CA SER A 72 -9.94 -10.55 -0.04
C SER A 72 -10.49 -10.43 1.38
N ILE A 73 -10.31 -9.26 1.98
CA ILE A 73 -10.82 -8.92 3.31
C ILE A 73 -11.65 -7.63 3.21
N ASP A 74 -12.57 -7.46 4.14
CA ASP A 74 -13.29 -6.21 4.32
C ASP A 74 -13.11 -5.71 5.75
N THR A 75 -12.62 -4.48 5.88
CA THR A 75 -12.40 -3.79 7.16
C THR A 75 -13.17 -2.46 7.23
N THR A 76 -14.11 -2.26 6.32
CA THR A 76 -14.86 -1.00 6.17
C THR A 76 -15.90 -0.80 7.27
N GLN A 77 -16.29 -1.89 7.94
CA GLN A 77 -17.16 -1.85 9.11
C GLN A 77 -16.33 -1.64 10.37
N GLU A 78 -16.72 -0.64 11.17
CA GLU A 78 -16.00 -0.29 12.39
C GLU A 78 -15.87 -1.50 13.34
N GLY A 79 -14.63 -1.74 13.80
CA GLY A 79 -14.33 -2.79 14.75
C GLY A 79 -14.47 -4.21 14.19
N ARG A 80 -14.55 -4.41 12.86
CA ARG A 80 -14.67 -5.75 12.26
C ARG A 80 -13.69 -5.95 11.11
N VAL A 81 -13.12 -7.14 11.03
CA VAL A 81 -12.54 -7.69 9.81
C VAL A 81 -13.25 -9.00 9.45
N PHE A 82 -13.64 -9.12 8.18
CA PHE A 82 -14.32 -10.30 7.64
C PHE A 82 -13.86 -10.53 6.19
N LEU A 83 -14.33 -11.60 5.56
CA LEU A 83 -13.98 -11.92 4.17
C LEU A 83 -14.52 -10.87 3.20
N GLY A 84 -13.74 -10.55 2.18
CA GLY A 84 -14.15 -9.70 1.06
C GLY A 84 -15.21 -10.38 0.19
N PRO A 85 -15.76 -9.65 -0.79
CA PRO A 85 -16.87 -10.16 -1.58
C PRO A 85 -16.45 -11.29 -2.53
N LEU A 86 -17.41 -12.16 -2.87
CA LEU A 86 -17.23 -13.18 -3.90
C LEU A 86 -17.17 -12.56 -5.30
N ILE A 87 -16.15 -12.92 -6.07
CA ILE A 87 -16.05 -12.60 -7.49
C ILE A 87 -17.03 -13.47 -8.29
N ASN A 88 -17.97 -12.84 -8.99
CA ASN A 88 -18.89 -13.51 -9.91
C ASN A 88 -18.40 -13.31 -11.34
N THR A 89 -17.87 -14.36 -11.95
CA THR A 89 -17.36 -14.32 -13.33
C THR A 89 -18.51 -14.38 -14.34
N VAL A 90 -18.41 -13.56 -15.39
CA VAL A 90 -19.38 -13.48 -16.50
C VAL A 90 -18.63 -13.45 -17.83
N GLY A 91 -19.01 -14.36 -18.72
CA GLY A 91 -18.44 -14.49 -20.08
C GLY A 91 -19.46 -14.36 -21.20
N GLU A 92 -19.02 -14.62 -22.43
CA GLU A 92 -19.90 -14.68 -23.61
C GLU A 92 -20.83 -15.89 -23.53
N ILE A 93 -22.11 -15.69 -23.81
CA ILE A 93 -23.12 -16.75 -23.89
C ILE A 93 -22.90 -17.56 -25.17
N GLY A 94 -22.81 -18.88 -25.04
CA GLY A 94 -22.78 -19.80 -26.18
C GLY A 94 -21.40 -20.01 -26.81
N ASP A 95 -20.38 -19.25 -26.39
CA ASP A 95 -18.97 -19.54 -26.67
C ASP A 95 -18.34 -20.32 -25.49
N SER A 96 -17.01 -20.49 -25.47
CA SER A 96 -16.23 -21.12 -24.40
C SER A 96 -16.34 -20.46 -23.01
N GLY A 97 -17.27 -19.51 -22.81
CA GLY A 97 -17.41 -18.69 -21.61
C GLY A 97 -16.38 -17.57 -21.49
N ASN A 98 -15.60 -17.30 -22.55
CA ASN A 98 -14.65 -16.19 -22.61
C ASN A 98 -15.16 -15.11 -23.57
N LEU A 99 -14.71 -13.88 -23.39
CA LEU A 99 -14.77 -12.85 -24.42
C LEU A 99 -13.59 -13.02 -25.39
N ASP A 100 -13.63 -12.30 -26.51
CA ASP A 100 -12.57 -12.30 -27.54
C ASP A 100 -11.23 -11.71 -27.06
N SER A 101 -11.26 -10.78 -26.10
CA SER A 101 -10.07 -10.22 -25.47
C SER A 101 -10.38 -9.64 -24.08
N ALA A 102 -9.36 -9.07 -23.42
CA ALA A 102 -9.56 -8.26 -22.23
C ALA A 102 -10.52 -7.09 -22.52
N VAL A 103 -11.33 -6.75 -21.51
CA VAL A 103 -12.29 -5.63 -21.60
C VAL A 103 -11.54 -4.30 -21.55
N VAL A 104 -11.92 -3.39 -22.45
CA VAL A 104 -11.40 -2.03 -22.52
C VAL A 104 -12.26 -1.07 -21.70
N GLN A 105 -13.58 -1.20 -21.77
CA GLN A 105 -14.51 -0.34 -21.04
C GLN A 105 -15.86 -1.02 -20.78
N PHE A 106 -16.50 -0.62 -19.69
CA PHE A 106 -17.93 -0.81 -19.45
C PHE A 106 -18.65 0.54 -19.54
N VAL A 107 -19.87 0.55 -20.08
CA VAL A 107 -20.69 1.76 -20.18
C VAL A 107 -22.18 1.44 -20.07
N TRP A 108 -22.93 2.30 -19.40
CA TRP A 108 -24.38 2.25 -19.38
C TRP A 108 -24.93 3.11 -20.51
N PHE A 109 -25.83 2.54 -21.29
CA PHE A 109 -26.61 3.25 -22.30
C PHE A 109 -28.00 3.53 -21.72
N GLU A 110 -28.15 4.72 -21.15
CA GLU A 110 -29.35 5.18 -20.43
C GLU A 110 -30.57 5.21 -21.33
N ALA A 111 -30.46 5.77 -22.54
CA ALA A 111 -31.61 5.87 -23.45
C ALA A 111 -32.20 4.52 -23.86
N GLN A 112 -31.45 3.43 -23.75
CA GLN A 112 -31.88 2.07 -24.10
C GLN A 112 -31.94 1.11 -22.90
N SER A 113 -31.58 1.58 -21.70
CA SER A 113 -31.42 0.77 -20.50
C SER A 113 -30.55 -0.48 -20.72
N LYS A 114 -29.40 -0.32 -21.39
CA LYS A 114 -28.49 -1.41 -21.74
C LYS A 114 -27.13 -1.24 -21.06
N TRP A 115 -26.59 -2.34 -20.55
CA TRP A 115 -25.21 -2.40 -20.06
C TRP A 115 -24.31 -3.00 -21.13
N LEU A 116 -23.30 -2.25 -21.55
CA LEU A 116 -22.38 -2.66 -22.61
C LEU A 116 -20.97 -2.84 -22.06
N CYS A 117 -20.22 -3.72 -22.69
CA CYS A 117 -18.76 -3.76 -22.57
C CYS A 117 -18.11 -3.82 -23.95
N ALA A 118 -16.94 -3.21 -24.07
CA ALA A 118 -16.13 -3.26 -25.29
C ALA A 118 -14.82 -4.00 -25.02
N THR A 119 -14.40 -4.76 -26.02
CA THR A 119 -13.10 -5.43 -26.10
C THR A 119 -12.34 -4.90 -27.31
N ALA A 120 -11.21 -5.51 -27.65
CA ALA A 120 -10.42 -5.10 -28.80
C ALA A 120 -11.16 -5.30 -30.14
N SER A 121 -12.12 -6.24 -30.24
CA SER A 121 -12.73 -6.58 -31.53
C SER A 121 -14.26 -6.60 -31.53
N LYS A 122 -14.91 -6.52 -30.36
CA LYS A 122 -16.37 -6.58 -30.27
C LYS A 122 -16.90 -5.57 -29.25
N ILE A 123 -18.19 -5.27 -29.41
CA ILE A 123 -19.01 -4.67 -28.36
C ILE A 123 -20.05 -5.72 -27.96
N TYR A 124 -20.26 -5.88 -26.65
CA TYR A 124 -21.21 -6.82 -26.07
C TYR A 124 -22.32 -6.10 -25.31
N LEU A 125 -23.47 -6.76 -25.23
CA LEU A 125 -24.59 -6.38 -24.38
C LEU A 125 -24.75 -7.40 -23.27
N TYR A 126 -24.97 -6.91 -22.05
CA TYR A 126 -25.28 -7.76 -20.93
C TYR A 126 -26.77 -8.10 -20.90
N THR A 127 -27.07 -9.39 -20.79
CA THR A 127 -28.42 -9.92 -20.58
C THR A 127 -28.40 -10.85 -19.35
N THR A 128 -28.38 -12.16 -19.56
CA THR A 128 -28.03 -13.16 -18.52
C THR A 128 -26.52 -13.44 -18.48
N GLY A 129 -25.79 -12.88 -19.44
CA GLY A 129 -24.36 -12.98 -19.72
C GLY A 129 -24.06 -12.04 -20.89
N TRP A 130 -22.85 -12.09 -21.45
CA TRP A 130 -22.49 -11.23 -22.57
C TRP A 130 -22.94 -11.82 -23.91
N THR A 131 -23.59 -11.01 -24.73
CA THR A 131 -23.92 -11.36 -26.13
C THR A 131 -23.27 -10.33 -27.03
N ALA A 132 -22.56 -10.77 -28.07
CA ALA A 132 -21.96 -9.84 -29.02
C ALA A 132 -23.05 -8.99 -29.70
N ALA A 133 -23.00 -7.68 -29.48
CA ALA A 133 -23.83 -6.69 -30.15
C ALA A 133 -23.39 -6.53 -31.61
N THR A 134 -22.06 -6.45 -31.80
CA THR A 134 -21.45 -6.26 -33.10
C THR A 134 -20.02 -6.79 -33.12
N THR A 135 -19.61 -7.25 -34.29
CA THR A 135 -18.22 -7.59 -34.65
C THR A 135 -17.64 -6.61 -35.68
N ALA A 136 -18.45 -5.64 -36.15
CA ALA A 136 -18.05 -4.67 -37.15
C ALA A 136 -17.28 -3.48 -36.55
N VAL A 137 -17.44 -3.25 -35.25
CA VAL A 137 -16.72 -2.19 -34.52
C VAL A 137 -15.56 -2.82 -33.78
N ALA A 138 -14.35 -2.68 -34.33
CA ALA A 138 -13.11 -3.14 -33.74
C ALA A 138 -12.21 -1.97 -33.35
N GLY A 139 -11.29 -2.21 -32.42
CA GLY A 139 -10.33 -1.23 -31.92
C GLY A 139 -10.96 -0.18 -31.01
N VAL A 140 -12.04 -0.51 -30.28
CA VAL A 140 -12.71 0.45 -29.40
C VAL A 140 -11.75 0.92 -28.30
N THR A 141 -11.58 2.23 -28.20
CA THR A 141 -10.72 2.89 -27.19
C THR A 141 -11.55 3.54 -26.09
N HIS A 142 -12.78 3.98 -26.41
CA HIS A 142 -13.72 4.54 -25.45
C HIS A 142 -15.16 4.58 -26.01
N MET A 143 -16.15 4.60 -25.13
CA MET A 143 -17.56 4.79 -25.43
C MET A 143 -18.18 5.85 -24.52
N ALA A 144 -19.08 6.65 -25.06
CA ALA A 144 -19.84 7.65 -24.29
C ALA A 144 -21.23 7.83 -24.89
N GLU A 145 -22.23 7.97 -24.03
CA GLU A 145 -23.57 8.38 -24.46
C GLU A 145 -23.66 9.90 -24.52
N PHE A 146 -24.24 10.43 -25.59
CA PHE A 146 -24.57 11.84 -25.73
C PHE A 146 -25.90 12.00 -26.48
N LYS A 147 -26.87 12.68 -25.85
CA LYS A 147 -28.22 12.91 -26.40
C LYS A 147 -28.94 11.63 -26.85
N GLY A 148 -28.83 10.56 -26.06
CA GLY A 148 -29.46 9.26 -26.33
C GLY A 148 -28.81 8.47 -27.46
N ILE A 149 -27.58 8.80 -27.82
CA ILE A 149 -26.78 8.12 -28.83
C ILE A 149 -25.49 7.65 -28.17
N MET A 150 -25.17 6.36 -28.32
CA MET A 150 -23.89 5.82 -27.90
C MET A 150 -22.85 6.05 -28.98
N TYR A 151 -21.70 6.63 -28.63
CA TYR A 151 -20.56 6.82 -29.52
C TYR A 151 -19.44 5.87 -29.11
N ALA A 152 -18.75 5.27 -30.08
CA ALA A 152 -17.58 4.41 -29.87
C ALA A 152 -16.37 4.97 -30.63
N ALA A 153 -15.40 5.46 -29.87
CA ALA A 153 -14.08 5.90 -30.34
C ALA A 153 -13.25 4.67 -30.70
N VAL A 154 -12.46 4.77 -31.78
CA VAL A 154 -11.65 3.68 -32.33
C VAL A 154 -10.24 4.15 -32.72
N GLY A 155 -9.77 5.16 -32.00
CA GLY A 155 -8.45 5.77 -32.16
C GLY A 155 -8.30 6.76 -33.32
N THR A 156 -7.06 6.96 -33.73
CA THR A 156 -6.66 8.02 -34.68
C THR A 156 -6.61 7.58 -36.15
N SER A 157 -6.81 6.29 -36.42
CA SER A 157 -6.68 5.70 -37.77
C SER A 157 -8.00 5.30 -38.41
N THR A 158 -9.08 5.20 -37.63
CA THR A 158 -10.41 4.80 -38.11
C THR A 158 -11.45 5.81 -37.61
N LEU A 159 -12.47 6.08 -38.43
CA LEU A 159 -13.56 6.96 -38.02
C LEU A 159 -14.42 6.29 -36.94
N TYR A 160 -14.85 7.05 -35.94
CA TYR A 160 -15.70 6.56 -34.84
C TYR A 160 -17.05 6.07 -35.35
N TYR A 161 -17.70 5.27 -34.50
CA TYR A 161 -19.02 4.74 -34.74
C TYR A 161 -20.02 5.35 -33.75
N TYR A 162 -21.29 5.32 -34.11
CA TYR A 162 -22.37 5.65 -33.20
C TYR A 162 -23.53 4.66 -33.35
N SER A 163 -24.36 4.56 -32.31
CA SER A 163 -25.51 3.67 -32.24
C SER A 163 -26.66 4.33 -31.50
N THR A 164 -27.87 4.16 -32.01
CA THR A 164 -29.13 4.63 -31.39
C THR A 164 -29.76 3.57 -30.50
N ASP A 165 -29.36 2.31 -30.64
CA ASP A 165 -30.01 1.15 -30.01
C ASP A 165 -29.03 0.28 -29.20
N GLY A 166 -27.72 0.41 -29.42
CA GLY A 166 -26.65 -0.39 -28.82
C GLY A 166 -26.30 -1.66 -29.60
N ASP A 167 -27.08 -2.00 -30.63
CA ASP A 167 -26.93 -3.21 -31.45
C ASP A 167 -26.42 -2.88 -32.86
N THR A 168 -26.99 -1.84 -33.46
CA THR A 168 -26.68 -1.39 -34.82
C THR A 168 -25.73 -0.21 -34.76
N TRP A 169 -24.57 -0.34 -35.39
CA TRP A 169 -23.51 0.66 -35.35
C TRP A 169 -23.25 1.23 -36.74
N THR A 170 -23.17 2.55 -36.83
CA THR A 170 -22.92 3.29 -38.07
C THR A 170 -21.63 4.08 -37.93
N GLN A 171 -20.72 3.93 -38.90
CA GLN A 171 -19.51 4.74 -38.96
C GLN A 171 -19.86 6.18 -39.33
N THR A 172 -19.26 7.16 -38.69
CA THR A 172 -19.48 8.57 -39.02
C THR A 172 -19.02 8.93 -40.45
N ASP A 173 -19.64 9.93 -41.06
CA ASP A 173 -19.26 10.56 -42.34
C ASP A 173 -18.80 12.00 -42.14
N LEU A 174 -18.68 12.46 -40.88
CA LEU A 174 -18.12 13.76 -40.57
C LEU A 174 -16.65 13.82 -40.99
N THR A 175 -16.22 14.99 -41.49
CA THR A 175 -14.89 15.17 -42.07
C THR A 175 -13.78 14.90 -41.06
N ASP A 176 -13.99 15.33 -39.82
CA ASP A 176 -13.09 15.03 -38.71
C ASP A 176 -13.72 13.96 -37.81
N GLY A 177 -13.80 12.73 -38.31
CA GLY A 177 -14.43 11.60 -37.61
C GLY A 177 -13.49 10.74 -36.76
N TYR A 178 -12.25 11.13 -36.53
CA TYR A 178 -11.30 10.37 -35.69
C TYR A 178 -11.41 10.77 -34.22
N ALA A 179 -11.35 9.81 -33.29
CA ALA A 179 -11.46 10.07 -31.86
C ALA A 179 -10.76 8.96 -31.05
N GLU A 180 -9.95 9.36 -30.07
CA GLU A 180 -9.33 8.46 -29.08
C GLU A 180 -10.26 8.26 -27.87
N ARG A 181 -10.82 9.34 -27.32
CA ARG A 181 -11.89 9.27 -26.31
C ARG A 181 -12.89 10.40 -26.48
N PHE A 182 -14.00 10.26 -25.75
CA PHE A 182 -15.07 11.25 -25.67
C PHE A 182 -15.28 11.72 -24.23
N LEU A 183 -15.81 12.93 -24.06
CA LEU A 183 -16.30 13.45 -22.79
C LEU A 183 -17.55 14.29 -23.05
N VAL A 184 -18.61 14.06 -22.28
CA VAL A 184 -19.79 14.94 -22.29
C VAL A 184 -19.64 15.96 -21.18
N THR A 185 -19.83 17.23 -21.51
CA THR A 185 -19.77 18.34 -20.54
C THR A 185 -20.95 19.27 -20.73
N PRO A 186 -21.41 19.99 -19.70
CA PRO A 186 -22.21 21.18 -19.92
C PRO A 186 -21.42 22.19 -20.78
N ASN A 187 -22.13 23.03 -21.51
CA ASN A 187 -21.56 24.23 -22.11
C ASN A 187 -21.23 25.26 -21.02
N PRO A 188 -20.44 26.31 -21.32
CA PRO A 188 -20.04 27.30 -20.32
C PRO A 188 -21.21 27.96 -19.58
N ASP A 189 -22.37 28.07 -20.23
CA ASP A 189 -23.59 28.66 -19.65
C ASP A 189 -24.45 27.65 -18.85
N GLY A 190 -24.10 26.36 -18.86
CA GLY A 190 -24.87 25.28 -18.23
C GLY A 190 -26.25 25.03 -18.85
N THR A 191 -26.53 25.55 -20.04
CA THR A 191 -27.83 25.50 -20.73
C THR A 191 -27.95 24.37 -21.74
N ALA A 192 -26.83 23.80 -22.18
CA ALA A 192 -26.76 22.70 -23.13
C ALA A 192 -25.55 21.82 -22.84
N GLU A 193 -25.48 20.66 -23.48
CA GLU A 193 -24.33 19.76 -23.39
C GLU A 193 -23.51 19.81 -24.69
N ASN A 194 -22.20 19.63 -24.53
CA ASN A 194 -21.22 19.45 -25.60
C ASN A 194 -20.65 18.05 -25.53
N LEU A 195 -20.38 17.49 -26.70
CA LEU A 195 -19.55 16.30 -26.84
C LEU A 195 -18.13 16.75 -27.22
N TRP A 196 -17.16 16.45 -26.37
CA TRP A 196 -15.75 16.64 -26.64
C TRP A 196 -15.13 15.34 -27.11
N LYS A 197 -14.11 15.46 -27.94
CA LYS A 197 -13.18 14.39 -28.26
C LYS A 197 -11.75 14.89 -28.19
N PHE A 198 -10.82 13.96 -28.01
CA PHE A 198 -9.43 14.23 -28.35
C PHE A 198 -8.89 13.22 -29.36
N LYS A 199 -7.85 13.64 -30.08
CA LYS A 199 -7.02 12.79 -30.93
C LYS A 199 -5.59 12.92 -30.47
N GLN A 200 -4.90 11.79 -30.38
CA GLN A 200 -3.48 11.80 -30.10
C GLN A 200 -2.71 12.36 -31.31
N PRO A 201 -1.61 13.10 -31.07
CA PRO A 201 -1.02 13.34 -29.74
C PRO A 201 -1.71 14.46 -28.94
N ASN A 202 -2.24 15.52 -29.55
CA ASN A 202 -2.56 16.76 -28.82
C ASN A 202 -3.78 17.57 -29.30
N GLU A 203 -4.70 16.99 -30.08
CA GLU A 203 -5.85 17.72 -30.64
C GLU A 203 -7.11 17.53 -29.80
N LEU A 204 -7.81 18.61 -29.49
CA LEU A 204 -9.08 18.64 -28.77
C LEU A 204 -10.15 19.40 -29.56
N SER A 205 -11.32 18.80 -29.76
CA SER A 205 -12.45 19.42 -30.47
C SER A 205 -13.77 19.15 -29.78
N ARG A 206 -14.75 20.05 -29.93
CA ARG A 206 -16.14 19.85 -29.49
C ARG A 206 -17.14 19.83 -30.66
N THR A 207 -18.29 19.21 -30.41
CA THR A 207 -19.48 19.30 -31.26
C THR A 207 -20.74 19.33 -30.40
N THR A 208 -21.84 19.79 -30.97
CA THR A 208 -23.18 19.76 -30.36
C THR A 208 -24.03 18.59 -30.87
N ASP A 209 -23.60 17.89 -31.92
CA ASP A 209 -24.21 16.65 -32.45
C ASP A 209 -23.18 15.89 -33.29
N GLY A 210 -22.64 14.79 -32.77
CA GLY A 210 -21.58 14.02 -33.43
C GLY A 210 -22.05 13.00 -34.48
N ARG A 211 -23.32 13.00 -34.89
CA ARG A 211 -23.83 12.02 -35.88
C ARG A 211 -23.44 12.36 -37.32
N LEU A 212 -23.94 11.57 -38.28
CA LEU A 212 -23.74 11.82 -39.71
C LEU A 212 -24.27 13.18 -40.15
N ALA A 213 -23.58 13.81 -41.10
CA ALA A 213 -24.07 14.98 -41.81
C ALA A 213 -25.45 14.72 -42.45
N ALA A 214 -25.65 13.53 -43.02
CA ALA A 214 -26.94 13.11 -43.58
C ALA A 214 -28.06 12.96 -42.54
N SER A 215 -27.72 12.82 -41.26
CA SER A 215 -28.65 12.72 -40.13
C SER A 215 -28.78 14.04 -39.34
N SER A 216 -28.48 15.17 -39.98
CA SER A 216 -28.44 16.50 -39.35
C SER A 216 -27.36 16.66 -38.26
N GLY A 217 -26.31 15.84 -38.31
CA GLY A 217 -25.14 15.97 -37.44
C GLY A 217 -24.40 17.29 -37.69
N VAL A 218 -23.63 17.71 -36.68
CA VAL A 218 -22.86 18.95 -36.66
C VAL A 218 -21.37 18.62 -36.71
N GLN A 219 -20.66 19.25 -37.65
CA GLN A 219 -19.21 19.07 -37.79
C GLN A 219 -18.48 19.46 -36.50
N TRP A 220 -17.38 18.78 -36.23
CA TRP A 220 -16.45 19.16 -35.16
C TRP A 220 -15.87 20.54 -35.43
N GLU A 221 -15.73 21.33 -34.37
CA GLU A 221 -15.04 22.61 -34.47
C GLU A 221 -13.54 22.43 -34.74
N SER A 222 -12.90 23.53 -35.16
CA SER A 222 -11.44 23.55 -35.34
C SER A 222 -10.74 23.13 -34.06
N PRO A 223 -9.73 22.24 -34.14
CA PRO A 223 -9.08 21.70 -32.96
C PRO A 223 -8.31 22.78 -32.19
N THR A 224 -8.41 22.71 -30.86
CA THR A 224 -7.48 23.34 -29.93
C THR A 224 -6.31 22.40 -29.71
N PHE A 225 -5.08 22.89 -29.86
CA PHE A 225 -3.87 22.10 -29.63
C PHE A 225 -3.37 22.29 -28.20
N VAL A 226 -3.28 21.19 -27.46
CA VAL A 226 -2.90 21.20 -26.04
C VAL A 226 -1.49 20.68 -25.89
N GLY A 227 -0.50 21.55 -25.65
CA GLY A 227 0.91 21.18 -25.59
C GLY A 227 1.51 20.81 -26.96
N ASP A 228 2.65 20.12 -26.98
CA ASP A 228 3.36 19.72 -28.21
C ASP A 228 2.90 18.35 -28.76
N THR A 229 3.55 17.85 -29.81
CA THR A 229 3.25 16.52 -30.39
C THR A 229 4.12 15.39 -29.84
N SER A 230 4.96 15.66 -28.83
CA SER A 230 5.94 14.69 -28.30
C SER A 230 5.30 13.72 -27.31
N HIS A 231 4.19 14.12 -26.70
CA HIS A 231 3.47 13.36 -25.68
C HIS A 231 1.98 13.33 -25.96
N ASN A 232 1.35 12.23 -25.58
CA ASN A 232 -0.06 12.03 -25.86
C ASN A 232 -0.95 12.66 -24.79
N ILE A 233 -2.13 13.11 -25.21
CA ILE A 233 -3.30 13.21 -24.32
C ILE A 233 -3.68 11.78 -23.91
N THR A 234 -3.82 11.57 -22.61
CA THR A 234 -4.21 10.28 -22.01
C THR A 234 -5.68 10.31 -21.59
N ASN A 235 -6.20 11.47 -21.17
CA ASN A 235 -7.59 11.62 -20.75
C ASN A 235 -8.07 13.08 -20.73
N ILE A 236 -9.38 13.26 -20.76
CA ILE A 236 -10.06 14.55 -20.57
C ILE A 236 -11.17 14.38 -19.53
N PHE A 237 -11.31 15.34 -18.63
CA PHE A 237 -12.28 15.28 -17.53
C PHE A 237 -12.66 16.69 -17.06
N LEU A 238 -13.70 16.78 -16.22
CA LEU A 238 -14.08 18.03 -15.59
C LEU A 238 -13.54 18.10 -14.16
N GLN A 239 -13.15 19.30 -13.77
CA GLN A 239 -12.83 19.58 -12.37
C GLN A 239 -13.36 20.96 -12.02
N ALA A 240 -14.34 21.02 -11.11
CA ALA A 240 -14.97 22.29 -10.71
C ALA A 240 -15.39 23.15 -11.93
N ASN A 241 -16.02 22.53 -12.93
CA ASN A 241 -16.44 23.13 -14.22
C ASN A 241 -15.31 23.62 -15.12
N LYS A 242 -14.07 23.20 -14.89
CA LYS A 242 -12.94 23.43 -15.80
C LYS A 242 -12.69 22.18 -16.63
N LEU A 243 -12.48 22.38 -17.93
CA LEU A 243 -12.06 21.30 -18.81
C LEU A 243 -10.57 21.04 -18.59
N MET A 244 -10.27 19.86 -18.05
CA MET A 244 -8.92 19.41 -17.76
C MET A 244 -8.48 18.40 -18.81
N VAL A 245 -7.25 18.53 -19.26
CA VAL A 245 -6.63 17.67 -20.27
C VAL A 245 -5.37 17.06 -19.68
N GLY A 246 -5.46 15.79 -19.33
CA GLY A 246 -4.35 15.00 -18.84
C GLY A 246 -3.46 14.53 -19.99
N ARG A 247 -2.17 14.79 -19.89
CA ARG A 247 -1.13 14.30 -20.81
C ARG A 247 -0.11 13.47 -20.07
N GLU A 248 0.71 12.75 -20.82
CA GLU A 248 1.80 11.94 -20.26
C GLU A 248 2.81 12.79 -19.48
N ASP A 249 2.93 14.08 -19.80
CA ASP A 249 3.95 15.01 -19.28
C ASP A 249 3.41 16.18 -18.44
N ASN A 250 2.10 16.41 -18.41
CA ASN A 250 1.51 17.56 -17.72
C ASN A 250 -0.01 17.42 -17.58
N LEU A 251 -0.60 18.33 -16.80
CA LEU A 251 -2.03 18.61 -16.79
C LEU A 251 -2.28 20.02 -17.33
N PHE A 252 -3.25 20.15 -18.23
CA PHE A 252 -3.65 21.44 -18.79
C PHE A 252 -5.10 21.77 -18.46
N GLN A 253 -5.38 23.05 -18.26
CA GLN A 253 -6.73 23.61 -18.26
C GLN A 253 -7.01 24.27 -19.61
N VAL A 254 -8.17 23.98 -20.19
CA VAL A 254 -8.69 24.69 -21.37
C VAL A 254 -9.79 25.65 -20.91
N ASP A 255 -9.64 26.94 -21.20
CA ASP A 255 -10.62 27.97 -20.87
C ASP A 255 -11.72 28.12 -21.95
N SER A 256 -12.75 28.92 -21.65
CA SER A 256 -13.89 29.12 -22.54
C SER A 256 -13.54 29.86 -23.85
N ASN A 257 -12.38 30.53 -23.92
CA ASN A 257 -11.88 31.19 -25.11
C ASN A 257 -10.94 30.28 -25.92
N GLY A 258 -10.73 29.03 -25.50
CA GLY A 258 -9.79 28.09 -26.12
C GLY A 258 -8.33 28.30 -25.68
N GLY A 259 -8.09 29.12 -24.66
CA GLY A 259 -6.77 29.28 -24.06
C GLY A 259 -6.35 28.02 -23.30
N VAL A 260 -5.09 27.61 -23.47
CA VAL A 260 -4.51 26.41 -22.86
C VAL A 260 -3.48 26.81 -21.82
N HIS A 261 -3.69 26.40 -20.56
CA HIS A 261 -2.87 26.79 -19.42
C HIS A 261 -2.28 25.56 -18.72
N PRO A 262 -0.96 25.44 -18.56
CA PRO A 262 -0.36 24.34 -17.82
C PRO A 262 -0.67 24.46 -16.33
N PHE A 263 -0.81 23.31 -15.67
CA PHE A 263 -1.23 23.22 -14.28
C PHE A 263 -0.29 22.38 -13.41
N ARG A 264 0.38 21.37 -13.99
CA ARG A 264 1.33 20.48 -13.29
C ARG A 264 2.64 20.28 -14.05
N ASP A 265 3.41 21.34 -14.09
CA ASP A 265 4.72 21.36 -14.76
C ASP A 265 5.76 20.41 -14.14
N ASP A 266 5.54 19.93 -12.92
CA ASP A 266 6.40 18.95 -12.25
C ASP A 266 6.34 17.55 -12.91
N LEU A 267 5.26 17.22 -13.61
CA LEU A 267 5.17 15.98 -14.40
C LEU A 267 6.07 15.98 -15.64
N LYS A 268 6.63 17.13 -16.04
CA LYS A 268 7.61 17.19 -17.13
C LYS A 268 8.86 16.36 -16.85
N ILE A 269 9.15 16.10 -15.57
CA ILE A 269 10.26 15.25 -15.13
C ILE A 269 9.80 13.79 -14.98
N ASN A 270 8.57 13.56 -14.52
CA ASN A 270 8.00 12.24 -14.26
C ASN A 270 6.97 11.82 -15.33
N GLN A 271 7.41 11.82 -16.58
CA GLN A 271 6.58 11.53 -17.75
C GLN A 271 6.18 10.04 -17.77
N SER A 272 4.91 9.76 -18.03
CA SER A 272 4.43 8.37 -18.12
C SER A 272 3.14 8.26 -18.93
N THR A 273 3.01 7.18 -19.70
CA THR A 273 1.77 6.78 -20.39
C THR A 273 0.63 6.48 -19.41
N ASN A 274 0.91 6.32 -18.12
CA ASN A 274 -0.10 6.06 -17.10
C ASN A 274 -0.64 7.33 -16.43
N ASN A 275 0.02 8.48 -16.60
CA ASN A 275 -0.45 9.75 -16.04
C ASN A 275 -1.85 10.07 -16.58
N TYR A 276 -2.81 10.28 -15.69
CA TYR A 276 -4.23 10.57 -15.97
C TYR A 276 -5.00 9.52 -16.78
N LYS A 277 -4.42 8.36 -17.10
CA LYS A 277 -5.06 7.32 -17.91
C LYS A 277 -6.40 6.84 -17.32
N TYR A 278 -6.42 6.68 -16.00
CA TYR A 278 -7.60 6.36 -15.20
C TYR A 278 -7.96 7.58 -14.35
N VAL A 279 -9.23 7.97 -14.40
CA VAL A 279 -9.77 9.12 -13.67
C VAL A 279 -11.12 8.73 -13.10
N ALA A 280 -11.37 9.08 -11.85
CA ALA A 280 -12.68 8.98 -11.22
C ALA A 280 -12.99 10.27 -10.46
N GLU A 281 -14.17 10.82 -10.72
CA GLU A 281 -14.74 11.88 -9.89
C GLU A 281 -15.41 11.24 -8.67
N TRP A 282 -15.03 11.69 -7.48
CA TRP A 282 -15.67 11.26 -6.24
C TRP A 282 -15.75 12.44 -5.27
N GLN A 283 -16.96 12.67 -4.77
CA GLN A 283 -17.29 13.87 -3.99
C GLN A 283 -16.90 15.17 -4.73
N THR A 284 -16.03 16.00 -4.15
CA THR A 284 -15.62 17.29 -4.72
C THR A 284 -14.24 17.25 -5.38
N SER A 285 -13.70 16.05 -5.59
CA SER A 285 -12.33 15.84 -6.03
C SER A 285 -12.24 14.90 -7.23
N VAL A 286 -11.11 14.99 -7.92
CA VAL A 286 -10.76 14.10 -9.03
C VAL A 286 -9.57 13.23 -8.61
N TYR A 287 -9.78 11.93 -8.63
CA TYR A 287 -8.73 10.94 -8.40
C TYR A 287 -8.21 10.45 -9.74
N HIS A 288 -6.90 10.31 -9.86
CA HIS A 288 -6.27 9.95 -11.11
C HIS A 288 -5.04 9.08 -10.93
N SER A 289 -4.72 8.28 -11.95
CA SER A 289 -3.50 7.49 -12.01
C SER A 289 -2.28 8.36 -12.31
N GLU A 290 -1.14 8.00 -11.74
CA GLU A 290 0.17 8.55 -12.09
C GLU A 290 1.11 7.45 -12.57
N ALA A 291 2.35 7.82 -12.90
CA ALA A 291 3.40 6.91 -13.32
C ALA A 291 3.52 5.69 -12.39
N ARG A 292 3.32 5.89 -11.09
CA ARG A 292 3.19 4.85 -10.06
C ARG A 292 2.20 5.34 -9.01
N GLY A 293 1.22 4.52 -8.65
CA GLY A 293 0.17 4.91 -7.70
C GLY A 293 -0.79 5.97 -8.25
N MET A 294 -1.36 6.76 -7.35
CA MET A 294 -2.43 7.70 -7.67
C MET A 294 -2.26 9.05 -6.96
N ALA A 295 -3.04 10.02 -7.41
CA ALA A 295 -3.11 11.32 -6.78
C ALA A 295 -4.54 11.87 -6.83
N GLU A 296 -4.76 12.91 -6.04
CA GLU A 296 -6.01 13.64 -5.96
C GLU A 296 -5.81 15.09 -6.39
N ILE A 297 -6.81 15.65 -7.07
CA ILE A 297 -6.94 17.09 -7.27
C ILE A 297 -8.26 17.54 -6.67
N THR A 298 -8.19 18.41 -5.67
CA THR A 298 -9.37 18.91 -4.97
C THR A 298 -10.05 20.03 -5.77
N SER A 299 -11.31 20.35 -5.44
CA SER A 299 -12.00 21.52 -6.00
C SER A 299 -11.25 22.86 -5.81
N TYR A 300 -10.35 22.94 -4.82
CA TYR A 300 -9.51 24.12 -4.56
C TYR A 300 -8.20 24.12 -5.34
N ASN A 301 -8.03 23.22 -6.31
CA ASN A 301 -6.81 23.09 -7.10
C ASN A 301 -5.59 22.68 -6.25
N SER A 302 -5.80 22.07 -5.08
CA SER A 302 -4.72 21.43 -4.34
C SER A 302 -4.48 20.04 -4.89
N TYR A 303 -3.22 19.66 -4.95
CA TYR A 303 -2.78 18.35 -5.40
C TYR A 303 -2.14 17.61 -4.23
N ASP A 304 -2.45 16.33 -4.08
CA ASP A 304 -1.78 15.45 -3.12
C ASP A 304 -1.58 14.06 -3.71
N VAL A 305 -0.41 13.46 -3.42
CA VAL A 305 -0.09 12.07 -3.79
C VAL A 305 -0.68 11.18 -2.71
N MET A 306 -1.51 10.22 -3.12
CA MET A 306 -2.30 9.40 -2.20
C MET A 306 -2.50 7.99 -2.76
N GLY A 307 -3.27 7.17 -2.06
CA GLY A 307 -3.60 5.82 -2.50
C GLY A 307 -3.06 4.71 -1.60
N PRO A 308 -3.47 3.46 -1.88
CA PRO A 308 -3.22 2.32 -0.99
C PRO A 308 -1.72 1.98 -0.86
N LEU A 309 -0.94 2.18 -1.92
CA LEU A 309 0.49 1.84 -1.92
C LEU A 309 1.41 3.06 -1.72
N THR A 310 0.87 4.16 -1.20
CA THR A 310 1.64 5.39 -0.99
C THR A 310 2.30 5.39 0.39
N ARG A 311 3.62 5.65 0.44
CA ARG A 311 4.43 5.74 1.68
C ARG A 311 4.47 4.44 2.52
N ILE A 312 4.54 3.28 1.87
CA ILE A 312 4.54 1.95 2.52
C ILE A 312 5.94 1.30 2.63
N ASP A 313 6.92 2.06 3.11
CA ASP A 313 8.35 1.67 3.13
C ASP A 313 8.64 0.29 3.75
N ASP A 314 7.80 -0.17 4.69
CA ASP A 314 8.01 -1.42 5.44
C ASP A 314 7.73 -2.72 4.64
N ILE A 315 7.10 -2.62 3.45
CA ILE A 315 6.70 -3.79 2.64
C ILE A 315 7.28 -3.74 1.22
N GLY A 316 7.74 -2.55 0.79
CA GLY A 316 8.40 -2.38 -0.51
C GLY A 316 7.50 -2.70 -1.71
N LYS A 317 6.17 -2.60 -1.56
CA LYS A 317 5.24 -2.75 -2.68
C LYS A 317 5.06 -1.43 -3.41
N VAL A 318 4.93 -1.54 -4.72
CA VAL A 318 4.57 -0.46 -5.63
C VAL A 318 3.64 -1.06 -6.67
N GLY A 319 2.71 -0.28 -7.19
CA GLY A 319 1.80 -0.77 -8.20
C GLY A 319 1.28 0.33 -9.11
N ASP A 320 0.85 -0.11 -10.28
CA ASP A 320 0.28 0.74 -11.32
C ASP A 320 -1.23 0.67 -11.23
N ILE A 321 -1.89 1.83 -11.33
CA ILE A 321 -3.34 1.86 -11.38
C ILE A 321 -3.80 1.33 -12.73
N VAL A 322 -4.73 0.38 -12.70
CA VAL A 322 -5.32 -0.26 -13.89
C VAL A 322 -6.84 -0.11 -13.97
N GLY A 323 -7.43 0.65 -13.05
CA GLY A 323 -8.85 0.99 -13.04
C GLY A 323 -9.23 1.85 -11.83
N MET A 324 -10.17 2.77 -12.03
CA MET A 324 -10.74 3.60 -10.96
C MET A 324 -12.25 3.77 -11.17
N ALA A 325 -13.02 3.75 -10.09
CA ALA A 325 -14.44 4.10 -10.09
C ALA A 325 -14.84 4.64 -8.71
N GLY A 326 -15.88 5.46 -8.65
CA GLY A 326 -16.43 5.98 -7.39
C GLY A 326 -17.94 5.78 -7.31
N ASP A 327 -18.44 5.47 -6.12
CA ASP A 327 -19.87 5.57 -5.79
C ASP A 327 -20.14 6.75 -4.86
N LYS A 328 -21.27 6.77 -4.13
CA LYS A 328 -21.59 7.88 -3.22
C LYS A 328 -20.69 7.93 -1.98
N ASP A 329 -20.17 6.78 -1.52
CA ASP A 329 -19.49 6.61 -0.22
C ASP A 329 -18.03 6.15 -0.35
N TRP A 330 -17.64 5.58 -1.49
CA TRP A 330 -16.36 4.92 -1.68
C TRP A 330 -15.74 5.19 -3.04
N VAL A 331 -14.41 5.24 -3.06
CA VAL A 331 -13.59 5.10 -4.26
C VAL A 331 -13.03 3.67 -4.33
N TYR A 332 -13.03 3.10 -5.53
CA TYR A 332 -12.49 1.78 -5.83
C TYR A 332 -11.33 1.94 -6.79
N VAL A 333 -10.23 1.25 -6.50
CA VAL A 333 -8.99 1.39 -7.26
C VAL A 333 -8.39 0.02 -7.52
N ALA A 334 -8.32 -0.39 -8.78
CA ALA A 334 -7.62 -1.59 -9.20
C ALA A 334 -6.12 -1.27 -9.36
N VAL A 335 -5.28 -1.99 -8.63
CA VAL A 335 -3.83 -1.80 -8.61
C VAL A 335 -3.15 -3.09 -9.03
N ASP A 336 -2.32 -3.01 -10.06
CA ASP A 336 -1.39 -4.07 -10.45
C ASP A 336 -0.09 -3.94 -9.66
N GLU A 337 0.13 -4.86 -8.72
CA GLU A 337 1.37 -4.96 -7.91
C GLU A 337 2.49 -5.72 -8.65
N GLY A 338 2.36 -5.91 -9.97
CA GLY A 338 3.31 -6.57 -10.86
C GLY A 338 3.13 -8.09 -10.96
N THR A 339 2.79 -8.76 -9.85
CA THR A 339 2.42 -10.19 -9.87
C THR A 339 0.92 -10.40 -9.69
N ASN A 340 0.28 -9.57 -8.89
CA ASN A 340 -1.13 -9.70 -8.55
C ASN A 340 -1.85 -8.36 -8.76
N THR A 341 -3.10 -8.44 -9.15
CA THR A 341 -4.00 -7.29 -9.13
C THR A 341 -4.94 -7.35 -7.92
N ILE A 342 -5.08 -6.23 -7.22
CA ILE A 342 -5.98 -6.06 -6.08
C ILE A 342 -6.87 -4.85 -6.33
N ILE A 343 -8.18 -4.98 -6.10
CA ILE A 343 -9.07 -3.83 -6.01
C ILE A 343 -9.14 -3.41 -4.55
N TYR A 344 -8.70 -2.17 -4.32
CA TYR A 344 -8.81 -1.50 -3.04
C TYR A 344 -10.12 -0.72 -2.97
N LYS A 345 -10.74 -0.75 -1.80
CA LYS A 345 -11.91 0.08 -1.46
C LYS A 345 -11.46 1.15 -0.47
N GLY A 346 -11.71 2.42 -0.78
CA GLY A 346 -11.19 3.55 -0.01
C GLY A 346 -12.20 4.66 0.26
N ARG A 347 -12.02 5.38 1.37
CA ARG A 347 -12.74 6.62 1.72
C ARG A 347 -11.92 7.45 2.68
N GLU A 348 -12.22 8.74 2.79
CA GLU A 348 -11.74 9.55 3.91
C GLU A 348 -12.57 9.33 5.17
N VAL A 349 -11.88 9.21 6.30
CA VAL A 349 -12.47 9.13 7.63
C VAL A 349 -11.80 10.13 8.58
N LEU A 350 -12.51 10.55 9.61
CA LEU A 350 -11.90 11.28 10.73
C LEU A 350 -11.16 10.31 11.63
N ASN A 351 -9.88 10.56 11.86
CA ASN A 351 -9.08 9.78 12.81
C ASN A 351 -9.39 10.17 14.26
N THR A 352 -8.84 9.41 15.21
CA THR A 352 -9.04 9.62 16.66
C THR A 352 -8.51 10.97 17.17
N GLN A 353 -7.66 11.64 16.39
CA GLN A 353 -7.10 12.96 16.69
C GLN A 353 -7.90 14.10 16.01
N GLY A 354 -8.98 13.78 15.30
CA GLY A 354 -9.84 14.73 14.59
C GLY A 354 -9.28 15.20 13.23
N GLY A 355 -8.20 14.60 12.73
CA GLY A 355 -7.67 14.84 11.38
C GLY A 355 -8.30 13.92 10.33
N LEU A 356 -8.34 14.35 9.07
CA LEU A 356 -8.76 13.49 7.95
C LEU A 356 -7.65 12.49 7.63
N GLN A 357 -8.06 11.25 7.35
CA GLN A 357 -7.19 10.14 7.00
C GLN A 357 -7.89 9.26 5.96
N TRP A 358 -7.15 8.82 4.96
CA TRP A 358 -7.63 7.81 4.02
C TRP A 358 -7.67 6.43 4.67
N GLN A 359 -8.81 5.76 4.63
CA GLN A 359 -8.96 4.34 4.90
C GLN A 359 -8.86 3.59 3.57
N TRP A 360 -7.98 2.60 3.45
CA TRP A 360 -7.93 1.69 2.30
C TRP A 360 -8.03 0.24 2.75
N CYS A 361 -8.82 -0.53 2.01
CA CYS A 361 -9.05 -1.94 2.27
C CYS A 361 -8.71 -2.79 1.04
N PRO A 362 -7.85 -3.84 1.14
CA PRO A 362 -7.54 -4.76 0.04
C PRO A 362 -8.71 -5.73 -0.19
N TRP A 363 -9.73 -5.20 -0.85
CA TRP A 363 -11.10 -5.71 -0.83
C TRP A 363 -11.30 -6.93 -1.72
N VAL A 364 -10.81 -6.89 -2.96
CA VAL A 364 -10.95 -7.97 -3.95
C VAL A 364 -9.57 -8.38 -4.45
N PHE A 365 -9.23 -9.66 -4.37
CA PHE A 365 -7.99 -10.22 -4.92
C PHE A 365 -8.24 -10.88 -6.27
N LEU A 366 -7.64 -10.35 -7.32
CA LEU A 366 -7.82 -10.87 -8.68
C LEU A 366 -6.72 -11.89 -9.04
N GLY A 367 -5.67 -11.98 -8.21
CA GLY A 367 -4.49 -12.79 -8.51
C GLY A 367 -3.82 -12.32 -9.77
N THR A 368 -3.41 -13.25 -10.63
CA THR A 368 -2.72 -12.96 -11.90
C THR A 368 -3.68 -12.56 -13.04
N ASN A 369 -4.98 -12.43 -12.77
CA ASN A 369 -5.95 -12.06 -13.80
C ASN A 369 -5.82 -10.57 -14.10
N ALA A 370 -5.53 -10.25 -15.36
CA ALA A 370 -5.44 -8.87 -15.81
C ALA A 370 -6.79 -8.15 -15.65
N CYS A 371 -6.74 -6.95 -15.06
CA CYS A 371 -7.83 -5.99 -15.06
C CYS A 371 -7.36 -4.75 -15.80
N ALA A 372 -8.12 -4.29 -16.80
CA ALA A 372 -7.78 -3.09 -17.56
C ALA A 372 -8.78 -1.94 -17.35
N THR A 373 -9.91 -2.22 -16.70
CA THR A 373 -10.98 -1.26 -16.44
C THR A 373 -11.91 -1.77 -15.35
N ILE A 374 -12.50 -0.83 -14.60
CA ILE A 374 -13.55 -1.10 -13.61
C ILE A 374 -14.66 -0.05 -13.79
N ALA A 375 -15.90 -0.41 -13.46
CA ALA A 375 -17.04 0.49 -13.52
C ALA A 375 -18.11 0.10 -12.53
N ILE A 376 -18.88 1.08 -12.07
CA ILE A 376 -20.01 0.86 -11.17
C ILE A 376 -21.31 0.93 -11.98
N ALA A 377 -22.22 0.00 -11.68
CA ALA A 377 -23.57 0.01 -12.26
C ALA A 377 -24.61 -0.23 -11.16
N GLN A 378 -25.56 0.70 -11.02
CA GLN A 378 -26.78 0.53 -10.23
C GLN A 378 -27.99 0.59 -11.16
N HIS A 379 -28.77 -0.49 -11.23
CA HIS A 379 -30.07 -0.48 -11.88
C HIS A 379 -31.14 -0.77 -10.83
N SER A 380 -32.32 -0.16 -10.94
CA SER A 380 -33.40 -0.23 -9.93
C SER A 380 -33.97 -1.64 -9.71
N THR A 381 -33.63 -2.61 -10.56
CA THR A 381 -34.06 -4.03 -10.46
C THR A 381 -32.92 -5.02 -10.23
N THR A 382 -31.65 -4.59 -10.21
CA THR A 382 -30.50 -5.46 -9.95
C THR A 382 -29.71 -4.96 -8.76
N ASP A 383 -28.94 -5.84 -8.12
CA ASP A 383 -28.03 -5.43 -7.06
C ASP A 383 -27.03 -4.39 -7.58
N PHE A 384 -26.58 -3.51 -6.68
CA PHE A 384 -25.52 -2.55 -6.97
C PHE A 384 -24.20 -3.30 -7.16
N ARG A 385 -23.49 -3.07 -8.27
CA ARG A 385 -22.33 -3.89 -8.65
C ARG A 385 -21.12 -3.06 -9.05
N LEU A 386 -19.95 -3.52 -8.64
CA LEU A 386 -18.66 -3.13 -9.22
C LEU A 386 -18.28 -4.17 -10.28
N TRP A 387 -18.23 -3.78 -11.53
CA TRP A 387 -17.78 -4.57 -12.67
C TRP A 387 -16.30 -4.32 -12.96
N PHE A 388 -15.59 -5.35 -13.40
CA PHE A 388 -14.18 -5.26 -13.73
C PHE A 388 -13.77 -6.30 -14.77
N GLY A 389 -12.69 -6.02 -15.50
CA GLY A 389 -12.03 -7.01 -16.35
C GLY A 389 -11.39 -8.12 -15.51
N TYR A 390 -11.46 -9.36 -15.98
CA TYR A 390 -10.91 -10.53 -15.29
C TYR A 390 -10.29 -11.50 -16.32
N GLY A 391 -9.07 -11.17 -16.76
CA GLY A 391 -8.42 -11.88 -17.86
C GLY A 391 -9.17 -11.67 -19.18
N THR A 392 -9.59 -12.77 -19.82
CA THR A 392 -10.46 -12.76 -21.02
C THR A 392 -11.94 -12.86 -20.68
N THR A 393 -12.31 -12.69 -19.40
CA THR A 393 -13.70 -12.62 -18.94
C THR A 393 -13.96 -11.28 -18.27
N THR A 394 -15.18 -11.09 -17.81
CA THR A 394 -15.52 -10.02 -16.87
C THR A 394 -15.88 -10.62 -15.54
N ALA A 395 -15.86 -9.82 -14.49
CA ALA A 395 -16.48 -10.21 -13.24
C ALA A 395 -17.13 -9.01 -12.55
N TYR A 396 -17.95 -9.32 -11.56
CA TYR A 396 -18.49 -8.32 -10.66
C TYR A 396 -18.51 -8.80 -9.22
N VAL A 397 -18.55 -7.83 -8.32
CA VAL A 397 -18.89 -8.01 -6.90
C VAL A 397 -20.12 -7.18 -6.56
N ILE A 398 -20.91 -7.65 -5.60
CA ILE A 398 -22.07 -6.91 -5.10
C ILE A 398 -21.56 -5.87 -4.09
N ILE A 399 -22.00 -4.63 -4.25
CA ILE A 399 -21.73 -3.51 -3.34
C ILE A 399 -22.92 -3.41 -2.37
N THR A 400 -22.61 -3.35 -1.08
CA THR A 400 -23.60 -3.16 -0.01
C THR A 400 -22.96 -2.43 1.16
N ASP A 401 -23.77 -1.65 1.88
CA ASP A 401 -23.32 -0.82 3.00
C ASP A 401 -22.93 -1.66 4.21
N ASN A 402 -23.59 -2.81 4.41
CA ASN A 402 -23.32 -3.75 5.50
C ASN A 402 -23.43 -5.20 5.02
N PRO A 403 -22.34 -5.76 4.44
CA PRO A 403 -22.35 -7.10 3.85
C PRO A 403 -22.81 -8.20 4.81
N THR A 404 -22.47 -8.08 6.11
CA THR A 404 -22.80 -9.11 7.12
C THR A 404 -24.28 -9.18 7.47
N SER A 405 -25.05 -8.13 7.16
CA SER A 405 -26.49 -8.05 7.43
C SER A 405 -27.34 -8.10 6.16
N ASP A 406 -26.71 -8.20 4.99
CA ASP A 406 -27.37 -8.22 3.69
C ASP A 406 -27.42 -9.64 3.12
N SER A 407 -28.62 -10.15 2.89
CA SER A 407 -28.84 -11.49 2.32
C SER A 407 -28.34 -11.65 0.87
N ALA A 408 -28.13 -10.55 0.14
CA ALA A 408 -27.58 -10.56 -1.21
C ALA A 408 -26.05 -10.64 -1.21
N ALA A 409 -25.39 -10.27 -0.10
CA ALA A 409 -23.94 -10.29 0.00
C ALA A 409 -23.40 -11.72 -0.18
N ARG A 410 -22.26 -11.82 -0.85
CA ARG A 410 -21.53 -13.07 -1.02
C ARG A 410 -20.08 -12.86 -0.65
N PHE A 411 -19.47 -13.85 -0.02
CA PHE A 411 -18.10 -13.79 0.50
C PHE A 411 -17.17 -14.74 -0.26
N THR A 412 -15.91 -14.35 -0.40
CA THR A 412 -14.85 -15.25 -0.86
C THR A 412 -14.64 -16.41 0.12
N THR A 413 -13.97 -17.48 -0.29
CA THR A 413 -13.70 -18.64 0.57
C THR A 413 -12.54 -18.42 1.52
N SER A 414 -11.64 -17.47 1.24
CA SER A 414 -10.48 -17.20 2.08
C SER A 414 -9.91 -15.81 1.88
N GLY A 415 -9.38 -15.23 2.95
CA GLY A 415 -8.69 -13.94 2.94
C GLY A 415 -7.70 -13.86 4.08
N PHE A 416 -6.78 -12.92 4.01
CA PHE A 416 -5.89 -12.64 5.14
C PHE A 416 -5.65 -11.14 5.32
N LEU A 417 -5.27 -10.79 6.54
CA LEU A 417 -4.78 -9.47 6.92
C LEU A 417 -3.46 -9.65 7.68
N ARG A 418 -2.46 -8.82 7.37
CA ARG A 418 -1.13 -8.81 7.97
C ARG A 418 -0.89 -7.48 8.66
N MET A 419 -0.43 -7.52 9.90
CA MET A 419 -0.19 -6.34 10.75
C MET A 419 1.26 -5.83 10.61
N SER A 420 1.64 -4.79 11.36
CA SER A 420 3.04 -4.34 11.43
C SER A 420 3.94 -5.35 12.12
N TYR A 421 5.25 -5.18 11.94
CA TYR A 421 6.22 -5.75 12.87
C TYR A 421 6.11 -5.04 14.22
N ASP A 422 5.98 -5.83 15.29
CA ASP A 422 6.18 -5.39 16.66
C ASP A 422 7.63 -5.65 17.07
N TYR A 423 8.32 -4.58 17.45
CA TYR A 423 9.70 -4.62 17.92
C TYR A 423 9.79 -4.59 19.45
N GLY A 424 8.67 -4.56 20.17
CA GLY A 424 8.66 -4.30 21.61
C GLY A 424 9.25 -2.94 21.94
N THR A 425 10.00 -2.88 23.04
CA THR A 425 10.64 -1.65 23.52
C THR A 425 12.01 -1.43 22.90
N ASP A 426 12.77 -2.50 22.65
CA ASP A 426 14.08 -2.48 21.99
C ASP A 426 14.15 -3.58 20.94
N ALA A 427 14.51 -3.26 19.70
CA ALA A 427 14.59 -4.21 18.58
C ALA A 427 15.58 -5.37 18.82
N ASN A 428 16.57 -5.20 19.69
CA ASN A 428 17.62 -6.21 19.94
C ASN A 428 17.27 -7.19 21.06
N TRP A 429 16.21 -6.93 21.83
CA TRP A 429 15.79 -7.80 22.92
C TRP A 429 14.95 -8.98 22.43
N ASP A 430 14.99 -10.07 23.19
CA ASP A 430 14.15 -11.23 22.93
C ASP A 430 12.72 -10.96 23.42
N LYS A 431 11.74 -11.28 22.60
CA LYS A 431 10.32 -11.24 22.95
C LYS A 431 9.84 -12.67 23.07
N LEU A 432 9.34 -13.01 24.24
CA LEU A 432 8.75 -14.30 24.55
C LEU A 432 7.25 -14.17 24.59
N TRP A 433 6.60 -14.61 23.53
CA TRP A 433 5.15 -14.58 23.43
C TRP A 433 4.54 -15.88 23.95
N GLN A 434 3.44 -15.77 24.70
CA GLN A 434 2.86 -16.88 25.47
C GLN A 434 1.43 -17.22 25.05
N SER A 435 0.60 -16.21 24.77
CA SER A 435 -0.80 -16.42 24.45
C SER A 435 -1.33 -15.38 23.46
N ALA A 436 -2.43 -15.73 22.81
CA ALA A 436 -3.25 -14.80 22.05
C ALA A 436 -4.68 -14.82 22.57
N VAL A 437 -5.29 -13.64 22.60
CA VAL A 437 -6.71 -13.41 22.82
C VAL A 437 -7.35 -13.04 21.50
N LEU A 438 -8.44 -13.72 21.16
CA LEU A 438 -9.17 -13.53 19.92
C LEU A 438 -10.68 -13.45 20.21
N GLU A 439 -11.35 -12.44 19.67
CA GLU A 439 -12.81 -12.35 19.66
C GLU A 439 -13.35 -12.66 18.26
N VAL A 440 -14.12 -13.75 18.15
CA VAL A 440 -14.72 -14.22 16.90
C VAL A 440 -16.24 -14.16 16.96
N VAL A 441 -16.85 -13.67 15.90
CA VAL A 441 -18.29 -13.72 15.64
C VAL A 441 -18.52 -14.39 14.28
N GLY A 442 -19.65 -15.08 14.09
CA GLY A 442 -19.90 -15.86 12.87
C GLY A 442 -19.05 -17.13 12.70
N GLY A 443 -18.32 -17.55 13.74
CA GLY A 443 -17.55 -18.81 13.74
C GLY A 443 -18.48 -20.01 13.84
N ALA A 444 -18.39 -20.91 12.86
CA ALA A 444 -19.15 -22.16 12.79
C ALA A 444 -18.33 -23.25 12.04
N SER A 445 -18.95 -24.41 11.81
CA SER A 445 -18.29 -25.52 11.11
C SER A 445 -18.15 -25.20 9.63
N GLY A 446 -16.99 -24.65 9.25
CA GLY A 446 -16.71 -24.18 7.89
C GLY A 446 -16.13 -22.77 7.85
N GLU A 447 -16.49 -21.95 8.85
CA GLU A 447 -16.08 -20.57 9.03
C GLU A 447 -15.01 -20.49 10.12
N THR A 448 -13.76 -20.29 9.71
CA THR A 448 -12.61 -20.40 10.61
C THR A 448 -11.78 -19.13 10.65
N VAL A 449 -11.27 -18.80 11.84
CA VAL A 449 -10.25 -17.76 12.03
C VAL A 449 -8.97 -18.40 12.55
N GLN A 450 -7.87 -18.20 11.82
CA GLN A 450 -6.57 -18.75 12.14
C GLN A 450 -5.56 -17.60 12.31
N ILE A 451 -4.97 -17.50 13.50
CA ILE A 451 -3.86 -16.57 13.72
C ILE A 451 -2.55 -17.24 13.32
N LYS A 452 -1.73 -16.51 12.56
CA LYS A 452 -0.39 -16.89 12.15
C LYS A 452 0.60 -15.79 12.51
N TYR A 453 1.89 -16.11 12.45
CA TYR A 453 2.96 -15.15 12.70
C TYR A 453 4.17 -15.38 11.79
N ARG A 454 5.01 -14.35 11.68
CA ARG A 454 6.38 -14.39 11.14
C ARG A 454 7.31 -13.82 12.18
N LYS A 455 8.45 -14.46 12.43
CA LYS A 455 9.50 -13.89 13.27
C LYS A 455 10.70 -13.47 12.44
N ASP A 456 11.32 -12.37 12.83
CA ASP A 456 12.65 -11.96 12.37
C ASP A 456 12.84 -11.92 10.85
N THR A 457 13.33 -13.00 10.26
CA THR A 457 13.64 -13.12 8.83
C THR A 457 12.73 -14.11 8.10
N ASP A 458 11.70 -14.62 8.79
CA ASP A 458 10.73 -15.56 8.22
C ASP A 458 10.04 -14.94 6.99
N THR A 459 10.07 -15.68 5.89
CA THR A 459 9.39 -15.30 4.65
C THR A 459 7.99 -15.89 4.55
N SER A 460 7.63 -16.84 5.43
CA SER A 460 6.34 -17.53 5.46
C SER A 460 5.71 -17.51 6.85
N ALA A 461 4.39 -17.37 6.91
CA ALA A 461 3.65 -17.33 8.18
C ALA A 461 3.36 -18.73 8.75
N THR A 462 3.53 -18.89 10.06
CA THR A 462 3.29 -20.14 10.80
C THR A 462 2.07 -19.99 11.71
N SER A 463 1.21 -21.01 11.79
CA SER A 463 0.05 -21.02 12.69
C SER A 463 0.48 -21.05 14.15
N ILE A 464 -0.14 -20.20 14.99
CA ILE A 464 0.27 -20.00 16.38
C ILE A 464 -0.67 -20.63 17.43
N ILE A 465 -1.95 -20.71 17.08
CA ILE A 465 -3.02 -21.34 17.86
C ILE A 465 -3.84 -22.23 16.94
N ALA A 466 -4.73 -23.07 17.47
CA ALA A 466 -5.70 -23.75 16.63
C ALA A 466 -6.69 -22.75 15.99
N ALA A 467 -7.22 -23.07 14.81
CA ALA A 467 -8.25 -22.25 14.19
C ALA A 467 -9.50 -22.19 15.09
N ALA A 468 -10.00 -20.99 15.34
CA ALA A 468 -11.28 -20.80 16.00
C ALA A 468 -12.42 -21.12 15.03
N VAL A 469 -13.37 -21.95 15.48
CA VAL A 469 -14.51 -22.46 14.69
C VAL A 469 -15.84 -22.22 15.39
N THR A 470 -15.85 -21.38 16.42
CA THR A 470 -17.01 -21.06 17.25
C THR A 470 -16.98 -19.58 17.61
N ASN A 471 -18.15 -19.01 17.90
CA ASN A 471 -18.28 -17.67 18.45
C ASN A 471 -17.73 -17.57 19.88
N GLY A 472 -17.11 -16.44 20.21
CA GLY A 472 -16.70 -16.13 21.58
C GLY A 472 -15.35 -15.43 21.66
N ILE A 473 -14.92 -15.22 22.90
CA ILE A 473 -13.59 -14.72 23.24
C ILE A 473 -12.78 -15.93 23.71
N PHE A 474 -11.64 -16.16 23.08
CA PHE A 474 -10.74 -17.27 23.38
C PHE A 474 -9.38 -16.71 23.76
N GLU A 475 -8.85 -17.14 24.90
CA GLU A 475 -7.43 -17.03 25.19
C GLU A 475 -6.80 -18.40 24.99
N SER A 476 -5.82 -18.48 24.09
CA SER A 476 -5.12 -19.71 23.76
C SER A 476 -3.63 -19.51 23.94
N ASN A 477 -3.02 -20.41 24.71
CA ASN A 477 -1.57 -20.49 24.84
C ASN A 477 -0.97 -20.96 23.51
N PHE A 478 0.23 -20.49 23.21
CA PHE A 478 0.97 -20.93 22.06
C PHE A 478 1.43 -22.37 22.25
N ALA A 479 1.46 -23.14 21.16
CA ALA A 479 1.83 -24.55 21.21
C ALA A 479 3.29 -24.78 21.65
N ALA A 480 4.14 -23.77 21.49
CA ALA A 480 5.53 -23.76 21.94
C ALA A 480 5.94 -22.34 22.35
N GLU A 481 7.03 -22.23 23.12
CA GLU A 481 7.65 -20.94 23.43
C GLU A 481 8.05 -20.22 22.12
N LEU A 482 7.55 -19.01 21.95
CA LEU A 482 7.83 -18.19 20.78
C LEU A 482 8.80 -17.07 21.13
N THR A 483 10.07 -17.28 20.80
CA THR A 483 11.14 -16.28 20.92
C THR A 483 11.40 -15.58 19.58
N SER A 484 11.49 -14.25 19.60
CA SER A 484 11.78 -13.42 18.42
C SER A 484 12.32 -12.03 18.81
N ASN A 485 13.11 -11.39 17.95
CA ASN A 485 13.49 -9.98 18.07
C ASN A 485 12.43 -9.05 17.49
N LYS A 486 11.72 -9.51 16.46
CA LYS A 486 10.52 -8.85 15.93
C LYS A 486 9.52 -9.90 15.48
N ILE A 487 8.24 -9.59 15.64
CA ILE A 487 7.15 -10.47 15.23
C ILE A 487 6.14 -9.72 14.40
N GLN A 488 5.54 -10.39 13.43
CA GLN A 488 4.41 -9.88 12.66
C GLN A 488 3.27 -10.88 12.74
N PHE A 489 2.07 -10.40 13.04
CA PHE A 489 0.88 -11.25 13.12
C PHE A 489 0.04 -11.17 11.85
N GLU A 490 -0.60 -12.29 11.53
CA GLU A 490 -1.54 -12.42 10.43
C GLU A 490 -2.84 -13.06 10.90
N ILE A 491 -3.97 -12.53 10.41
CA ILE A 491 -5.29 -13.13 10.58
C ILE A 491 -5.68 -13.76 9.25
N HIS A 492 -5.93 -15.06 9.27
CA HIS A 492 -6.43 -15.81 8.12
C HIS A 492 -7.88 -16.18 8.39
N LEU A 493 -8.76 -15.78 7.48
CA LEU A 493 -10.18 -16.10 7.54
C LEU A 493 -10.48 -17.10 6.43
N ALA A 494 -11.36 -18.06 6.71
CA ALA A 494 -11.85 -19.00 5.70
C ALA A 494 -13.33 -19.30 5.91
N SER A 495 -14.04 -19.60 4.83
CA SER A 495 -15.42 -20.04 4.80
C SER A 495 -15.60 -21.11 3.73
N ASN A 496 -16.37 -22.17 4.02
CA ASN A 496 -16.73 -23.20 3.06
C ASN A 496 -18.04 -22.89 2.31
N THR A 497 -18.68 -21.76 2.62
CA THR A 497 -19.86 -21.22 1.94
C THR A 497 -19.59 -19.80 1.48
N ASN A 498 -20.36 -19.32 0.50
CA ASN A 498 -20.31 -17.94 0.07
C ASN A 498 -21.37 -17.05 0.72
N THR A 499 -22.24 -17.59 1.58
CA THR A 499 -23.31 -16.82 2.24
C THR A 499 -23.00 -16.44 3.70
N ALA A 500 -21.84 -16.85 4.21
CA ALA A 500 -21.41 -16.56 5.57
C ALA A 500 -19.90 -16.30 5.61
N THR A 501 -19.49 -15.49 6.58
CA THR A 501 -18.09 -15.18 6.86
C THR A 501 -17.86 -15.17 8.37
N PRO A 502 -16.72 -15.65 8.87
CA PRO A 502 -16.29 -15.31 10.21
C PRO A 502 -15.92 -13.83 10.28
N GLU A 503 -16.06 -13.24 11.46
CA GLU A 503 -15.67 -11.88 11.81
C GLU A 503 -14.67 -11.92 12.96
N VAL A 504 -13.62 -11.11 12.88
CA VAL A 504 -12.75 -10.83 14.03
C VAL A 504 -13.01 -9.40 14.50
N ARG A 505 -13.24 -9.26 15.81
CA ARG A 505 -13.47 -7.95 16.44
C ARG A 505 -12.27 -7.46 17.22
N TYR A 506 -11.54 -8.39 17.83
CA TYR A 506 -10.43 -8.08 18.69
C TYR A 506 -9.34 -9.14 18.56
N PHE A 507 -8.09 -8.68 18.51
CA PHE A 507 -6.91 -9.51 18.60
C PHE A 507 -5.92 -8.91 19.60
N GLN A 508 -5.36 -9.74 20.46
CA GLN A 508 -4.22 -9.37 21.29
C GLN A 508 -3.24 -10.53 21.38
N ALA A 509 -1.95 -10.24 21.28
CA ALA A 509 -0.90 -11.16 21.69
C ALA A 509 -0.28 -10.68 23.01
N LYS A 510 0.04 -11.61 23.90
CA LYS A 510 0.67 -11.35 25.20
C LYS A 510 2.01 -12.05 25.29
N GLY A 511 2.99 -11.35 25.83
CA GLY A 511 4.32 -11.88 26.06
C GLY A 511 5.07 -11.12 27.13
N VAL A 512 6.37 -11.35 27.17
CA VAL A 512 7.35 -10.63 28.00
C VAL A 512 8.59 -10.32 27.19
N GLU A 513 9.24 -9.18 27.46
CA GLU A 513 10.55 -8.86 26.90
C GLU A 513 11.66 -9.38 27.81
N LYS A 514 12.72 -9.91 27.21
CA LYS A 514 13.97 -10.30 27.87
C LYS A 514 15.14 -9.49 27.27
N PRO A 515 16.06 -8.99 28.12
CA PRO A 515 16.19 -9.31 29.53
C PRO A 515 15.37 -8.39 30.45
N THR A 516 14.94 -8.90 31.62
CA THR A 516 14.22 -8.09 32.63
C THR A 516 15.13 -7.14 33.40
N THR A 517 16.43 -7.42 33.39
CA THR A 517 17.50 -6.57 33.92
C THR A 517 18.57 -6.49 32.86
N VAL A 518 19.09 -5.29 32.58
CA VAL A 518 20.18 -5.13 31.63
C VAL A 518 21.43 -4.72 32.36
N ARG A 519 22.55 -5.33 31.97
CA ARG A 519 23.87 -4.96 32.45
C ARG A 519 24.48 -3.92 31.52
N ILE A 520 24.93 -2.80 32.10
CA ILE A 520 25.71 -1.77 31.40
C ILE A 520 27.16 -1.86 31.90
N HIS A 521 28.06 -2.07 30.93
CA HIS A 521 29.50 -1.98 31.10
C HIS A 521 29.93 -0.54 30.84
N GLU A 522 30.26 0.18 31.91
CA GLU A 522 30.88 1.49 31.82
C GLU A 522 32.39 1.31 31.86
N ALA A 523 33.07 1.57 30.75
CA ALA A 523 34.51 1.42 30.62
C ALA A 523 35.13 2.73 30.15
N THR A 524 36.27 3.10 30.74
CA THR A 524 37.08 4.23 30.30
C THR A 524 38.40 3.69 29.75
N TYR A 525 38.55 3.74 28.42
CA TYR A 525 39.74 3.23 27.72
C TYR A 525 40.81 4.31 27.58
N ALA A 526 42.06 3.92 27.79
CA ALA A 526 43.20 4.77 27.53
C ALA A 526 43.37 4.98 26.03
N ILE A 527 43.65 6.22 25.63
CA ILE A 527 44.16 6.51 24.30
C ILE A 527 45.69 6.53 24.47
N ASP A 528 46.33 5.36 24.29
CA ASP A 528 47.78 5.27 24.51
C ASP A 528 48.51 6.19 23.53
N ASP A 529 49.50 6.93 24.02
CA ASP A 529 50.21 7.99 23.28
C ASP A 529 51.38 7.40 22.45
N SER A 530 51.33 6.09 22.17
CA SER A 530 52.39 5.40 21.44
C SER A 530 52.30 5.74 19.94
N PRO A 531 53.35 6.29 19.32
CA PRO A 531 53.37 6.65 17.89
C PRO A 531 53.32 5.44 16.93
N SER A 532 53.10 4.22 17.44
CA SER A 532 52.92 3.00 16.64
C SER A 532 51.51 2.41 16.67
N GLU A 533 50.59 2.96 17.48
CA GLU A 533 49.17 2.56 17.51
C GLU A 533 48.32 3.81 17.30
N ASP A 534 47.81 4.01 16.09
CA ASP A 534 47.09 5.23 15.73
C ASP A 534 45.81 5.35 16.56
N ALA A 535 45.74 6.36 17.45
CA ALA A 535 44.54 6.77 18.17
C ALA A 535 43.30 6.96 17.25
N GLU A 536 43.52 7.13 15.94
CA GLU A 536 42.52 7.13 14.88
C GLU A 536 41.77 5.78 14.78
N VAL A 537 42.46 4.64 14.86
CA VAL A 537 41.86 3.29 14.74
C VAL A 537 40.91 3.00 15.91
N LEU A 538 41.29 3.39 17.12
CA LEU A 538 40.47 3.24 18.32
C LEU A 538 39.21 4.13 18.27
N ARG A 539 39.38 5.39 17.85
CA ARG A 539 38.26 6.33 17.65
C ARG A 539 37.32 5.83 16.58
N ASP A 540 37.85 5.36 15.45
CA ASP A 540 37.06 4.92 14.32
C ASP A 540 36.30 3.63 14.61
N LEU A 541 36.90 2.66 15.31
CA LEU A 541 36.20 1.44 15.70
C LEU A 541 35.03 1.75 16.66
N LEU A 542 35.27 2.57 17.70
CA LEU A 542 34.22 2.90 18.67
C LEU A 542 33.13 3.79 18.05
N ARG A 543 33.48 4.71 17.14
CA ARG A 543 32.52 5.49 16.34
C ARG A 543 31.73 4.60 15.37
N THR A 544 32.37 3.59 14.79
CA THR A 544 31.70 2.56 13.98
C THR A 544 30.75 1.74 14.85
N GLY A 545 31.12 1.41 16.09
CA GLY A 545 30.24 0.74 17.05
C GLY A 545 28.95 1.51 17.34
N ARG A 546 28.99 2.84 17.36
CA ARG A 546 27.81 3.70 17.53
C ARG A 546 26.82 3.60 16.36
N THR A 547 27.31 3.42 15.14
CA THR A 547 26.49 3.37 13.91
C THR A 547 26.31 1.95 13.37
N SER A 548 26.93 0.96 14.02
CA SER A 548 26.91 -0.44 13.61
C SER A 548 25.50 -1.02 13.70
N THR A 549 25.10 -1.75 12.66
CA THR A 549 23.91 -2.59 12.65
C THR A 549 24.17 -4.00 13.20
N THR A 550 25.43 -4.33 13.48
CA THR A 550 25.86 -5.59 14.09
C THR A 550 26.13 -5.42 15.59
N LEU A 551 25.80 -6.45 16.37
CA LEU A 551 26.07 -6.48 17.80
C LEU A 551 27.58 -6.46 18.08
N ILE A 552 27.97 -5.68 19.10
CA ILE A 552 29.34 -5.57 19.58
C ILE A 552 29.63 -6.79 20.45
N ARG A 553 30.65 -7.58 20.14
CA ARG A 553 31.10 -8.63 21.06
C ARG A 553 32.06 -8.01 22.05
N PHE A 554 31.77 -8.12 23.34
CA PHE A 554 32.58 -7.59 24.42
C PHE A 554 33.09 -8.75 25.29
N ALA A 555 34.41 -8.84 25.45
CA ALA A 555 35.07 -9.84 26.27
C ALA A 555 35.98 -9.18 27.31
N ASN A 556 35.99 -9.68 28.54
CA ASN A 556 36.87 -9.21 29.59
C ASN A 556 38.09 -10.14 29.75
N LEU A 557 39.22 -9.71 29.22
CA LEU A 557 40.45 -10.51 29.16
C LEU A 557 40.99 -10.88 30.56
N ASN A 558 40.64 -10.09 31.60
CA ASN A 558 41.01 -10.40 32.99
C ASN A 558 40.38 -11.71 33.50
N PHE A 559 39.33 -12.20 32.85
CA PHE A 559 38.67 -13.47 33.15
C PHE A 559 38.95 -14.55 32.09
N GLU A 560 39.97 -14.36 31.25
CA GLU A 560 40.34 -15.27 30.14
C GLU A 560 39.21 -15.41 29.09
N GLU A 561 38.39 -14.37 28.94
CA GLU A 561 37.33 -14.26 27.92
C GLU A 561 37.90 -13.76 26.58
N TYR A 562 37.31 -14.15 25.45
CA TYR A 562 37.74 -13.74 24.11
C TYR A 562 36.54 -13.63 23.14
N THR A 563 36.56 -12.63 22.26
CA THR A 563 35.47 -12.38 21.27
C THR A 563 35.37 -13.45 20.17
N SER A 564 36.40 -14.27 20.02
CA SER A 564 36.43 -15.46 19.17
C SER A 564 35.79 -16.70 19.81
N GLY A 565 35.41 -16.61 21.09
CA GLY A 565 34.85 -17.71 21.88
C GLY A 565 33.35 -17.94 21.69
N THR A 566 32.67 -18.41 22.74
CA THR A 566 31.22 -18.67 22.78
C THR A 566 30.48 -17.53 23.48
N ALA A 567 29.38 -17.03 22.89
CA ALA A 567 28.52 -16.02 23.49
C ALA A 567 27.94 -16.49 24.84
N GLY A 568 27.91 -15.60 25.83
CA GLY A 568 27.43 -15.89 27.20
C GLY A 568 28.45 -16.59 28.10
N THR A 569 29.61 -16.99 27.58
CA THR A 569 30.70 -17.59 28.39
C THR A 569 32.01 -16.85 28.18
N ASN A 570 32.41 -16.61 26.93
CA ASN A 570 33.68 -15.98 26.59
C ASN A 570 33.50 -14.54 26.08
N TYR A 571 32.27 -14.11 25.83
CA TYR A 571 31.94 -12.72 25.50
C TYR A 571 30.44 -12.50 25.69
N VAL A 572 30.03 -11.25 25.84
CA VAL A 572 28.62 -10.83 25.82
C VAL A 572 28.36 -9.98 24.58
N ASN A 573 27.14 -10.08 24.04
CA ASN A 573 26.72 -9.21 22.95
C ASN A 573 26.19 -7.91 23.54
N CYS A 574 26.66 -6.79 23.01
CA CYS A 574 26.32 -5.46 23.48
C CYS A 574 25.89 -4.54 22.34
N VAL A 575 25.16 -3.50 22.70
CA VAL A 575 24.95 -2.29 21.88
C VAL A 575 25.52 -1.09 22.62
N MET A 576 25.96 -0.07 21.89
CA MET A 576 26.47 1.15 22.52
C MET A 576 25.31 2.05 22.94
N GLU A 577 25.35 2.58 24.17
CA GLU A 577 24.31 3.49 24.65
C GLU A 577 24.33 4.82 23.87
N PRO A 578 23.15 5.44 23.62
CA PRO A 578 23.08 6.74 22.98
C PRO A 578 23.93 7.78 23.71
N GLY A 579 24.71 8.56 22.95
CA GLY A 579 25.61 9.57 23.51
C GLY A 579 27.03 9.08 23.80
N PHE A 580 27.34 7.80 23.55
CA PHE A 580 28.69 7.23 23.59
C PHE A 580 29.16 6.84 22.17
N PRO A 581 30.49 6.73 21.92
CA PRO A 581 31.59 6.99 22.85
C PRO A 581 31.73 8.49 23.19
N GLN A 582 32.32 8.81 24.35
CA GLN A 582 32.64 10.18 24.77
C GLN A 582 34.13 10.33 25.01
N GLU A 583 34.76 11.32 24.38
CA GLU A 583 36.12 11.72 24.69
C GLU A 583 36.12 12.49 26.02
N VAL A 584 36.96 12.06 26.96
CA VAL A 584 37.08 12.63 28.30
C VAL A 584 38.55 12.81 28.66
N GLU A 585 38.83 13.85 29.43
CA GLU A 585 40.15 14.08 30.01
C GLU A 585 40.10 13.68 31.49
N ILE A 586 40.99 12.78 31.91
CA ILE A 586 41.08 12.31 33.29
C ILE A 586 42.19 13.08 33.98
N VAL A 587 41.82 13.94 34.93
CA VAL A 587 42.76 14.70 35.76
C VAL A 587 43.06 13.90 37.02
N HIS A 588 44.33 13.57 37.24
CA HIS A 588 44.77 12.84 38.43
C HIS A 588 45.17 13.81 39.56
N LEU A 589 44.68 13.60 40.79
CA LEU A 589 45.04 14.44 41.94
C LEU A 589 46.44 14.16 42.49
N ASP A 590 47.10 13.08 42.04
CA ASP A 590 48.45 12.69 42.46
C ASP A 590 49.58 13.42 41.68
N GLY A 591 49.21 14.33 40.79
CA GLY A 591 50.16 15.15 40.02
C GLY A 591 50.67 14.50 38.74
N ARG A 592 50.10 13.39 38.28
CA ARG A 592 50.30 12.89 36.91
C ARG A 592 49.70 13.87 35.89
N GLU A 593 50.27 13.88 34.69
CA GLU A 593 49.69 14.64 33.58
C GLU A 593 48.29 14.11 33.26
N PRO A 594 47.35 14.97 32.84
CA PRO A 594 46.02 14.55 32.43
C PRO A 594 46.10 13.53 31.29
N GLU A 595 45.37 12.43 31.42
CA GLU A 595 45.34 11.36 30.40
C GLU A 595 44.08 11.52 29.54
N GLN A 596 44.23 11.48 28.20
CA GLN A 596 43.10 11.46 27.29
C GLN A 596 42.51 10.05 27.24
N ALA A 597 41.18 9.95 27.36
CA ALA A 597 40.49 8.69 27.40
C ALA A 597 39.19 8.71 26.60
N ILE A 598 38.69 7.53 26.26
CA ILE A 598 37.36 7.34 25.70
C ILE A 598 36.51 6.58 26.68
N ARG A 599 35.45 7.22 27.16
CA ARG A 599 34.40 6.56 27.93
C ARG A 599 33.41 5.92 26.98
N VAL A 600 33.05 4.67 27.26
CA VAL A 600 31.98 3.93 26.59
C VAL A 600 31.01 3.35 27.59
N ASN A 601 29.75 3.28 27.19
CA ASN A 601 28.72 2.52 27.90
C ASN A 601 28.18 1.46 26.93
N LEU A 602 28.45 0.19 27.22
CA LEU A 602 28.00 -0.95 26.43
C LEU A 602 26.88 -1.66 27.17
N ARG A 603 25.71 -1.76 26.55
CA ARG A 603 24.53 -2.40 27.09
C ARG A 603 24.43 -3.84 26.57
N GLU A 604 24.40 -4.83 27.45
CA GLU A 604 24.18 -6.22 27.05
C GLU A 604 22.78 -6.40 26.41
N VAL A 605 22.67 -7.18 25.34
CA VAL A 605 21.37 -7.46 24.67
C VAL A 605 20.69 -8.74 25.15
N SER A 606 21.42 -9.63 25.82
CA SER A 606 20.91 -10.89 26.35
C SER A 606 21.52 -11.15 27.72
N PHE A 607 20.86 -10.68 28.78
CA PHE A 607 21.25 -10.97 30.16
C PHE A 607 20.32 -12.05 30.72
N SER A 608 20.88 -13.22 31.05
CA SER A 608 20.13 -14.40 31.54
C SER A 608 19.68 -14.26 32.98
#